data_AF-A0A7Z9WFN8-F1
#
_entry.id   AF-A0A7Z9WFN8-F1
#
_cell.length_a   1.000
_cell.length_b   1.000
_cell.length_c   1.000
_cell.angle_alpha   90.00
_cell.angle_beta   90.00
_cell.angle_gamma   90.00
#
_symmetry.space_group_name_H-M   'P 1'
#
loop_
_entity.id
_entity.type
_entity.pdbx_description
1 polymer ?
#
loop_
_entity_poly.entity_id
_entity_poly.type
_entity_poly.pdbx_seq_one_letter_code
_entity_poly.pdbx_strand_id
1 'polypeptide(L)'
;MLSIGRLPLFFRYMPGSIVDVSSLKTTINELRKHGVTKNFIILDAGFFSEDNIRELYREEIPFLIRLPALRKLYKLVVEESREIESYRNAVRYGKRVLFIKKREVELFGNKAYAYIV
;
A
#
# COMPACT_ATOMS: atom_id res chain seq x y z
N MET A 1 3.12 3.92 -35.00
CA MET A 1 4.21 3.37 -34.18
C MET A 1 3.68 3.15 -32.77
N LEU A 2 3.32 1.91 -32.40
CA LEU A 2 2.77 1.60 -31.08
C LEU A 2 3.86 1.81 -30.02
N SER A 3 3.58 2.63 -29.01
CA SER A 3 4.49 2.85 -27.88
C SER A 3 4.57 1.58 -27.03
N ILE A 4 5.71 0.90 -27.10
CA ILE A 4 6.02 -0.35 -26.37
C ILE A 4 6.16 -0.09 -24.85
N GLY A 5 6.15 1.17 -24.40
CA GLY A 5 6.39 1.55 -23.00
C GLY A 5 5.22 1.39 -22.02
N ARG A 6 4.19 0.59 -22.32
CA ARG A 6 2.97 0.48 -21.49
C ARG A 6 2.51 -0.94 -21.16
N LEU A 7 3.28 -1.97 -21.54
CA LEU A 7 2.91 -3.35 -21.25
C LEU A 7 3.47 -3.79 -19.89
N PRO A 8 2.70 -4.55 -19.09
CA PRO A 8 3.19 -5.07 -17.81
C PRO A 8 4.39 -6.00 -18.04
N LEU A 9 5.45 -5.81 -17.25
CA LEU A 9 6.64 -6.67 -17.28
C LEU A 9 6.35 -8.07 -16.72
N PHE A 10 5.36 -8.17 -15.83
CA PHE A 10 4.99 -9.40 -15.16
C PHE A 10 3.49 -9.41 -14.86
N PHE A 11 2.85 -10.54 -15.11
CA PHE A 11 1.47 -10.80 -14.71
C PHE A 11 1.38 -12.20 -14.14
N ARG A 12 0.69 -12.36 -13.02
CA ARG A 12 0.45 -13.66 -12.38
C ARG A 12 -1.02 -13.83 -12.08
N TYR A 13 -1.54 -14.98 -12.48
CA TYR A 13 -2.85 -15.46 -12.06
C TYR A 13 -2.74 -16.26 -10.76
N MET A 14 -3.70 -16.07 -9.87
CA MET A 14 -3.62 -16.39 -8.45
C MET A 14 -4.99 -16.91 -7.99
N PRO A 15 -5.11 -18.14 -7.43
CA PRO A 15 -6.41 -18.69 -7.02
C PRO A 15 -7.00 -17.92 -5.82
N GLY A 16 -8.33 -17.73 -5.78
CA GLY A 16 -8.96 -16.85 -4.78
C GLY A 16 -8.80 -17.24 -3.31
N SER A 17 -8.33 -18.46 -3.00
CA SER A 17 -8.12 -19.00 -1.65
C SER A 17 -6.70 -18.83 -1.12
N ILE A 18 -5.90 -17.95 -1.71
CA ILE A 18 -4.48 -17.78 -1.38
C ILE A 18 -4.23 -17.54 0.10
N VAL A 19 -3.32 -18.34 0.64
CA VAL A 19 -2.65 -18.11 1.92
C VAL A 19 -1.71 -16.91 1.73
N ASP A 20 -2.22 -15.76 2.15
CA ASP A 20 -1.86 -14.39 1.78
C ASP A 20 -0.35 -14.05 1.87
N VAL A 21 0.40 -14.76 2.71
CA VAL A 21 1.85 -14.54 2.95
C VAL A 21 2.75 -15.22 1.93
N SER A 22 2.47 -16.49 1.59
CA SER A 22 3.37 -17.27 0.72
C SER A 22 3.39 -16.72 -0.71
N SER A 23 2.26 -16.18 -1.14
CA SER A 23 2.05 -15.72 -2.50
C SER A 23 2.76 -14.41 -2.80
N LEU A 24 2.63 -13.41 -1.93
CA LEU A 24 3.33 -12.13 -2.05
C LEU A 24 4.86 -12.35 -2.04
N LYS A 25 5.35 -13.17 -1.12
CA LYS A 25 6.77 -13.53 -1.02
C LYS A 25 7.28 -14.22 -2.28
N THR A 26 6.52 -15.17 -2.81
CA THR A 26 6.87 -15.87 -4.04
C THR A 26 6.94 -14.90 -5.23
N THR A 27 5.99 -13.97 -5.33
CA THR A 27 6.00 -12.92 -6.37
C THR A 27 7.25 -12.05 -6.29
N ILE A 28 7.58 -11.54 -5.09
CA ILE A 28 8.75 -10.69 -4.88
C ILE A 28 10.04 -11.43 -5.24
N ASN A 29 10.16 -12.69 -4.81
CA ASN A 29 11.35 -13.50 -5.10
C ASN A 29 11.52 -13.80 -6.59
N GLU A 30 10.45 -14.05 -7.33
CA GLU A 30 10.53 -14.22 -8.79
C GLU A 30 10.93 -12.93 -9.49
N LEU A 31 10.33 -11.79 -9.12
CA LEU A 31 10.70 -10.48 -9.66
C LEU A 31 12.19 -10.18 -9.41
N ARG A 32 12.69 -10.48 -8.20
CA ARG A 32 14.13 -10.34 -7.87
C ARG A 32 15.01 -11.22 -8.78
N LYS A 33 14.61 -12.48 -9.04
CA LYS A 33 15.33 -13.38 -9.96
C LYS A 33 15.38 -12.85 -11.41
N HIS A 34 14.39 -12.08 -11.81
CA HIS A 34 14.34 -11.41 -13.12
C HIS A 34 14.99 -10.02 -13.12
N GLY A 35 15.77 -9.67 -12.09
CA GLY A 35 16.52 -8.41 -12.02
C GLY A 35 15.71 -7.22 -11.52
N VAL A 36 14.47 -7.43 -11.08
CA VAL A 36 13.59 -6.36 -10.57
C VAL A 36 13.81 -6.23 -9.05
N THR A 37 14.75 -5.38 -8.64
CA THR A 37 15.27 -5.33 -7.26
C THR A 37 14.80 -4.15 -6.41
N LYS A 38 14.36 -3.03 -7.03
CA LYS A 38 13.84 -1.84 -6.33
C LYS A 38 12.37 -1.63 -6.65
N ASN A 39 11.49 -2.16 -5.79
CA ASN A 39 10.06 -2.11 -6.00
C ASN A 39 9.38 -1.38 -4.86
N PHE A 40 8.60 -0.36 -5.22
CA PHE A 40 7.52 0.13 -4.37
C PHE A 40 6.30 -0.73 -4.64
N ILE A 41 5.73 -1.36 -3.61
CA ILE A 41 4.59 -2.25 -3.77
C ILE A 41 3.31 -1.51 -3.38
N ILE A 42 2.29 -1.57 -4.23
CA ILE A 42 0.93 -1.11 -3.91
C ILE A 42 0.06 -2.33 -3.70
N LEU A 43 -0.57 -2.43 -2.54
CA LEU A 43 -1.38 -3.57 -2.12
C LEU A 43 -2.81 -3.14 -1.80
N ASP A 44 -3.76 -4.00 -2.12
CA ASP A 44 -5.15 -3.83 -1.68
C ASP A 44 -5.34 -4.30 -0.23
N ALA A 45 -6.54 -4.13 0.33
CA ALA A 45 -6.81 -4.47 1.73
C ALA A 45 -6.88 -5.98 2.00
N GLY A 46 -7.01 -6.81 0.96
CA GLY A 46 -6.92 -8.26 1.04
C GLY A 46 -5.59 -8.73 1.62
N PHE A 47 -4.50 -8.05 1.27
CA PHE A 47 -3.15 -8.33 1.77
C PHE A 47 -2.86 -7.79 3.18
N PHE A 48 -3.84 -7.16 3.85
CA PHE A 48 -3.65 -6.51 5.16
C PHE A 48 -3.69 -7.55 6.30
N SER A 49 -2.58 -8.26 6.47
CA SER A 49 -2.32 -9.15 7.60
C SER A 49 -1.06 -8.71 8.34
N GLU A 50 -0.98 -9.06 9.63
CA GLU A 50 0.19 -8.77 10.46
C GLU A 50 1.45 -9.43 9.89
N ASP A 51 1.35 -10.70 9.50
CA ASP A 51 2.46 -11.47 8.94
C ASP A 51 2.98 -10.85 7.64
N ASN A 52 2.09 -10.46 6.71
CA ASN A 52 2.49 -9.78 5.46
C ASN A 52 3.24 -8.49 5.75
N ILE A 53 2.69 -7.67 6.63
CA ILE A 53 3.23 -6.34 6.89
C ILE A 53 4.58 -6.45 7.60
N ARG A 54 4.71 -7.34 8.60
CA ARG A 54 5.99 -7.59 9.29
C ARG A 54 7.05 -8.11 8.33
N GLU A 55 6.69 -8.98 7.38
CA GLU A 55 7.62 -9.47 6.37
C GLU A 55 8.10 -8.35 5.43
N LEU A 56 7.20 -7.48 4.97
CA LEU A 56 7.57 -6.33 4.13
C LEU A 56 8.53 -5.38 4.85
N TYR A 57 8.31 -5.13 6.15
CA TYR A 57 9.26 -4.36 6.97
C TYR A 57 10.61 -5.09 7.13
N ARG A 58 10.61 -6.40 7.40
CA ARG A 58 11.84 -7.20 7.58
C ARG A 58 12.70 -7.22 6.31
N GLU A 59 12.06 -7.30 5.15
CA GLU A 59 12.72 -7.32 3.83
C GLU A 59 13.06 -5.91 3.31
N GLU A 60 12.80 -4.86 4.10
CA GLU A 60 13.02 -3.45 3.77
C GLU A 60 12.36 -3.02 2.45
N ILE A 61 11.17 -3.57 2.17
CA ILE A 61 10.42 -3.30 0.95
C ILE A 61 9.48 -2.12 1.20
N PRO A 62 9.60 -0.99 0.48
CA PRO A 62 8.69 0.13 0.65
C PRO A 62 7.32 -0.21 0.03
N PHE A 63 6.23 0.08 0.77
CA PHE A 63 4.88 -0.27 0.34
C PHE A 63 3.82 0.78 0.68
N LEU A 64 2.72 0.74 -0.06
CA LEU A 64 1.43 1.35 0.27
C LEU A 64 0.37 0.26 0.31
N ILE A 65 -0.38 0.19 1.41
CA ILE A 65 -1.48 -0.77 1.55
C ILE A 65 -2.75 -0.06 1.99
N ARG A 66 -3.88 -0.47 1.41
CA ARG A 66 -5.20 0.02 1.83
C ARG A 66 -5.54 -0.52 3.22
N LEU A 67 -5.79 0.37 4.17
CA LEU A 67 -6.22 0.03 5.52
C LEU A 67 -7.69 -0.45 5.52
N PRO A 68 -8.01 -1.69 5.96
CA PRO A 68 -9.38 -2.18 5.99
C PRO A 68 -10.24 -1.43 7.00
N ALA A 69 -11.47 -1.05 6.60
CA ALA A 69 -12.39 -0.23 7.40
C ALA A 69 -12.78 -0.85 8.76
N LEU A 70 -12.73 -2.18 8.87
CA LEU A 70 -13.07 -2.91 10.10
C LEU A 70 -11.96 -2.84 11.17
N ARG A 71 -10.75 -2.38 10.83
CA ARG A 71 -9.63 -2.31 11.79
C ARG A 71 -9.84 -1.17 12.79
N LYS A 72 -9.46 -1.38 14.05
CA LYS A 72 -9.47 -0.33 15.09
C LYS A 72 -8.67 0.91 14.67
N LEU A 73 -7.52 0.69 14.05
CA LEU A 73 -6.66 1.76 13.53
C LEU A 73 -7.39 2.63 12.48
N TYR A 74 -8.23 2.03 11.63
CA TYR A 74 -9.01 2.79 10.65
C TYR A 74 -9.96 3.76 11.35
N LYS A 75 -10.73 3.27 12.33
CA LYS A 75 -11.68 4.09 13.09
C LYS A 75 -10.97 5.24 13.80
N LEU A 76 -9.86 4.95 14.47
CA LEU A 76 -9.03 5.95 15.14
C LEU A 76 -8.56 7.05 14.17
N VAL A 77 -8.00 6.64 13.02
CA VAL A 77 -7.48 7.58 12.02
C VAL A 77 -8.60 8.48 11.47
N VAL A 78 -9.80 7.94 11.26
CA VAL A 78 -10.98 8.68 10.76
C VAL A 78 -11.57 9.61 11.82
N GLU A 79 -11.72 9.16 13.07
CA GLU A 79 -12.25 10.00 14.17
C GLU A 79 -11.39 11.24 14.41
N GLU A 80 -10.08 11.09 14.23
CA GLU A 80 -9.09 12.16 14.40
C GLU A 80 -8.78 12.92 13.10
N SER A 81 -9.42 12.55 11.98
CA SER A 81 -9.30 13.27 10.71
C SER A 81 -10.19 14.50 10.62
N ARG A 82 -10.59 15.09 11.75
CA ARG A 82 -11.30 16.38 11.80
C ARG A 82 -10.57 17.42 10.95
N GLU A 83 -11.36 18.28 10.31
CA GLU A 83 -10.89 19.36 9.43
C GLU A 83 -10.08 18.90 8.22
N ILE A 84 -10.32 17.69 7.71
CA ILE A 84 -9.63 17.22 6.49
C ILE A 84 -9.85 18.20 5.33
N GLU A 85 -11.05 18.77 5.19
CA GLU A 85 -11.42 19.75 4.15
C GLU A 85 -10.77 21.13 4.33
N SER A 86 -9.93 21.34 5.35
CA SER A 86 -9.18 22.59 5.50
C SER A 86 -8.25 22.81 4.30
N TYR A 87 -8.17 24.05 3.81
CA TYR A 87 -7.30 24.43 2.69
C TYR A 87 -5.82 24.04 2.91
N ARG A 88 -5.37 23.95 4.17
CA ARG A 88 -4.01 23.51 4.50
C ARG A 88 -3.72 22.05 4.07
N ASN A 89 -4.75 21.24 3.90
CA ASN A 89 -4.65 19.86 3.44
C ASN A 89 -4.89 19.73 1.93
N ALA A 90 -5.18 20.83 1.22
CA ALA A 90 -5.48 20.80 -0.21
C ALA A 90 -4.23 20.49 -1.04
N VAL A 91 -4.30 19.41 -1.81
CA VAL A 91 -3.27 18.96 -2.75
C VAL A 91 -3.88 18.96 -4.14
N ARG A 92 -3.27 19.71 -5.07
CA ARG A 92 -3.71 19.74 -6.47
C ARG A 92 -3.16 18.53 -7.23
N TYR A 93 -4.05 17.73 -7.79
CA TYR A 93 -3.73 16.60 -8.66
C TYR A 93 -4.39 16.79 -10.02
N GLY A 94 -3.60 17.27 -10.99
CA GLY A 94 -4.09 17.67 -12.30
C GLY A 94 -5.13 18.80 -12.22
N LYS A 95 -6.37 18.50 -12.63
CA LYS A 95 -7.52 19.43 -12.57
C LYS A 95 -8.34 19.31 -11.27
N ARG A 96 -7.99 18.38 -10.38
CA ARG A 96 -8.72 18.11 -9.13
C ARG A 96 -7.94 18.63 -7.93
N VAL A 97 -8.67 18.99 -6.87
CA VAL A 97 -8.12 19.20 -5.54
C VAL A 97 -8.53 18.01 -4.67
N LEU A 98 -7.57 17.41 -3.98
CA LEU A 98 -7.76 16.36 -2.99
C LEU A 98 -7.38 16.91 -1.63
N PHE A 99 -8.07 16.53 -0.57
CA PHE A 99 -7.74 16.95 0.78
C PHE A 99 -7.02 15.82 1.50
N ILE A 100 -5.69 15.92 1.60
CA ILE A 100 -4.85 14.83 2.11
C ILE A 100 -4.33 15.18 3.50
N LYS A 101 -4.63 14.34 4.49
CA LYS A 101 -4.10 14.43 5.85
C LYS A 101 -3.19 13.24 6.14
N LYS A 102 -1.94 13.52 6.49
CA LYS A 102 -0.93 12.52 6.90
C LYS A 102 -0.92 12.40 8.42
N ARG A 103 -0.84 11.17 8.93
CA ARG A 103 -0.72 10.88 10.36
C ARG A 103 0.33 9.79 10.60
N GLU A 104 1.23 10.01 11.55
CA GLU A 104 2.11 8.93 12.05
C GLU A 104 1.27 7.92 12.86
N VAL A 105 1.44 6.64 12.56
CA VAL A 105 0.75 5.55 13.24
C VAL A 105 1.73 4.43 13.54
N GLU A 106 1.42 3.63 14.55
CA GLU A 106 2.08 2.35 14.75
C GLU A 106 1.29 1.26 14.02
N LEU A 107 2.00 0.45 13.24
CA LEU A 107 1.45 -0.68 12.51
C LEU A 107 2.28 -1.92 12.85
N PHE A 108 1.73 -2.77 13.72
CA PHE A 108 2.36 -4.01 14.17
C PHE A 108 3.78 -3.82 14.72
N GLY A 109 3.98 -2.80 15.57
CA GLY A 109 5.29 -2.47 16.16
C GLY A 109 6.24 -1.72 15.23
N ASN A 110 5.79 -1.31 14.03
CA ASN A 110 6.58 -0.51 13.10
C ASN A 110 5.96 0.88 12.93
N LYS A 111 6.80 1.90 12.75
CA LYS A 111 6.32 3.25 12.40
C LYS A 111 5.81 3.27 10.97
N ALA A 112 4.61 3.80 10.77
CA ALA A 112 3.98 3.95 9.46
C ALA A 112 3.29 5.31 9.34
N TYR A 113 2.79 5.62 8.15
CA TYR A 113 1.95 6.78 7.92
C TYR A 113 0.60 6.36 7.35
N ALA A 114 -0.48 6.81 7.99
CA ALA A 114 -1.81 6.76 7.44
C ALA A 114 -2.06 8.05 6.64
N TYR A 115 -2.51 7.90 5.40
CA TYR A 115 -2.96 9.01 4.56
C TYR A 115 -4.47 8.93 4.43
N ILE A 116 -5.17 9.96 4.90
CA ILE A 116 -6.59 10.15 4.65
C ILE A 116 -6.70 11.09 3.45
N VAL A 117 -7.57 10.77 2.49
CA VAL A 117 -7.73 11.48 1.21
C VAL A 117 -9.22 11.76 0.99
#